data_AF-A0A924ELW8-F1
#
_entry.id   AF-A0A924ELW8-F1
#
_cell.length_a   1.000
_cell.length_b   1.000
_cell.length_c   1.000
_cell.angle_alpha   90.00
_cell.angle_beta   90.00
_cell.angle_gamma   90.00
#
_symmetry.space_group_name_H-M   'P 1'
#
loop_
_entity.id
_entity.type
_entity.pdbx_description
1 polymer ?
#
loop_
_entity_poly.entity_id
_entity_poly.type
_entity_poly.pdbx_seq_one_letter_code
_entity_poly.pdbx_strand_id
1 'polypeptide(L)'
;MKQIFFFLLLINCIFYQAQKKKYILIDIQNNQKKEVVDSLSAAQFLDSLSQNSYYLTEVTDIKANGKDTEIYFDKKKNYNKAEVHISDSLAKQLNLAQDFTTTNLDSLKQKLNQIYRDKGFAFNRIKTKFKDFKNEIPQVDLEISLSEKRTIDKFVLKDYTKVPKRFVKNLDEDFLHKTYDDKNLLKINSSLQNHPFLLLERPPQTLFKRDSTEIYLFLKKKINSTFDGIIGFGNDKTNKFTLNGTLNLNLKNIFNGFETIGLYWQRNPDNGQTFNLSTDIPYLFQSKIGLNLNVNIYRQDSTFATVKAVPGFYYHISSHQKIGVSGTFETSAILDSLYTGGKDYTKQGVGLWYQFTKPTEIEIFQYQTLINTTVDFLRANYTDQKFNQLQYYLSAENNFHLSGNHYLNINGESAL
;
A
#
# COMPACT_ATOMS: atom_id res chain seq x y z
N MET A 1 5.91 55.39 1.22
CA MET A 1 4.63 55.52 1.98
C MET A 1 3.43 54.80 1.36
N LYS A 2 3.28 54.69 0.02
CA LYS A 2 2.13 54.00 -0.60
C LYS A 2 2.09 52.46 -0.44
N GLN A 3 3.23 51.77 -0.34
CA GLN A 3 3.25 50.30 -0.14
C GLN A 3 2.93 49.85 1.29
N ILE A 4 3.25 50.67 2.30
CA ILE A 4 2.92 50.38 3.71
C ILE A 4 1.41 50.50 3.94
N PHE A 5 0.75 51.43 3.26
CA PHE A 5 -0.70 51.61 3.35
C PHE A 5 -1.49 50.43 2.74
N PHE A 6 -0.95 49.81 1.68
CA PHE A 6 -1.57 48.63 1.05
C PHE A 6 -1.44 47.37 1.91
N PHE A 7 -0.34 47.22 2.65
CA PHE A 7 -0.12 46.13 3.60
C PHE A 7 -1.01 46.27 4.85
N LEU A 8 -1.24 47.49 5.32
CA LEU A 8 -2.18 47.79 6.41
C LEU A 8 -3.64 47.57 6.04
N LEU A 9 -4.02 47.74 4.76
CA LEU A 9 -5.38 47.47 4.28
C LEU A 9 -5.65 45.97 4.11
N LEU A 10 -4.64 45.18 3.70
CA LEU A 10 -4.74 43.71 3.62
C LEU A 10 -4.80 43.04 5.00
N ILE A 11 -4.09 43.57 6.01
CA ILE A 11 -4.19 43.08 7.40
C ILE A 11 -5.54 43.41 8.02
N ASN A 12 -6.14 44.58 7.72
CA ASN A 12 -7.48 44.93 8.22
C ASN A 12 -8.62 44.11 7.57
N CYS A 13 -8.42 43.53 6.38
CA CYS A 13 -9.37 42.58 5.80
C CYS A 13 -9.34 41.20 6.49
N ILE A 14 -8.24 40.82 7.14
CA ILE A 14 -8.11 39.54 7.87
C ILE A 14 -8.75 39.62 9.27
N PHE A 15 -8.99 40.84 9.79
CA PHE A 15 -9.69 41.07 11.07
C PHE A 15 -11.18 41.42 10.93
N TYR A 16 -11.76 41.33 9.73
CA TYR A 16 -13.21 41.16 9.64
C TYR A 16 -13.55 39.83 10.27
N GLN A 17 -13.95 39.86 11.54
CA GLN A 17 -14.49 38.72 12.26
C GLN A 17 -15.53 38.05 11.35
N ALA A 18 -15.18 36.91 10.76
CA ALA A 18 -16.18 35.92 10.41
C ALA A 18 -16.97 35.72 11.70
N GLN A 19 -18.23 36.17 11.72
CA GLN A 19 -19.08 36.09 12.89
C GLN A 19 -19.22 34.60 13.24
N LYS A 20 -18.42 34.12 14.21
CA LYS A 20 -18.56 32.78 14.75
C LYS A 20 -19.86 32.78 15.55
N LYS A 21 -20.96 32.38 14.90
CA LYS A 21 -22.20 32.08 15.59
C LYS A 21 -21.92 30.89 16.51
N LYS A 22 -22.02 31.08 17.83
CA LYS A 22 -21.87 29.98 18.78
C LYS A 22 -23.23 29.46 19.20
N TYR A 23 -23.28 28.17 19.48
CA TYR A 23 -24.48 27.51 19.98
C TYR A 23 -24.22 27.04 21.41
N ILE A 24 -25.09 27.45 22.33
CA ILE A 24 -24.98 27.14 23.76
C ILE A 24 -26.15 26.23 24.12
N LEU A 25 -25.87 24.96 24.36
CA LEU A 25 -26.86 23.98 24.79
C LEU A 25 -26.99 24.03 26.31
N ILE A 26 -28.20 24.25 26.82
CA ILE A 26 -28.49 24.42 28.24
C ILE A 26 -29.48 23.33 28.68
N ASP A 27 -29.02 22.44 29.55
CA ASP A 27 -29.87 21.41 30.15
C ASP A 27 -30.74 22.03 31.25
N ILE A 28 -32.06 22.02 31.06
CA ILE A 28 -32.98 22.68 31.99
C ILE A 28 -33.09 21.96 33.35
N GLN A 29 -32.66 20.70 33.45
CA GLN A 29 -32.74 19.93 34.70
C GLN A 29 -31.67 20.34 35.71
N ASN A 30 -30.47 20.71 35.24
CA ASN A 30 -29.30 20.94 36.07
C ASN A 30 -28.51 22.21 35.70
N ASN A 31 -28.99 23.00 34.73
CA ASN A 31 -28.35 24.21 34.20
C ASN A 31 -26.92 24.00 33.66
N GLN A 32 -26.54 22.77 33.30
CA GLN A 32 -25.26 22.52 32.63
C GLN A 32 -25.28 23.12 31.22
N LYS A 33 -24.19 23.82 30.88
CA LYS A 33 -24.00 24.48 29.59
C LYS A 33 -22.93 23.76 28.77
N LYS A 34 -23.19 23.56 27.48
CA LYS A 34 -22.22 23.05 26.51
C LYS A 34 -22.16 23.96 25.29
N GLU A 35 -20.98 24.47 25.00
CA GLU A 35 -20.74 25.31 23.82
C GLU A 35 -20.30 24.46 22.63
N VAL A 36 -20.87 24.73 21.46
CA VAL A 36 -20.48 24.10 20.19
C VAL A 36 -20.37 25.14 19.07
N VAL A 37 -19.56 24.79 18.07
CA VAL A 37 -19.07 25.74 17.06
C VAL A 37 -20.09 26.02 15.96
N ASP A 38 -21.03 25.11 15.72
CA ASP A 38 -22.07 25.23 14.70
C ASP A 38 -23.35 24.47 15.06
N SER A 39 -24.42 24.71 14.29
CA SER A 39 -25.73 24.08 14.48
C SER A 39 -25.70 22.57 14.25
N LEU A 40 -24.80 22.08 13.39
CA LEU A 40 -24.67 20.65 13.10
C LEU A 40 -24.15 19.91 14.32
N SER A 41 -23.13 20.46 14.97
CA SER A 41 -22.56 19.95 16.21
C SER A 41 -23.59 19.97 17.35
N ALA A 42 -24.45 21.00 17.38
CA ALA A 42 -25.53 21.09 18.36
C ALA A 42 -26.57 19.98 18.16
N ALA A 43 -27.02 19.78 16.91
CA ALA A 43 -27.93 18.71 16.56
C ALA A 43 -27.32 17.33 16.87
N GLN A 44 -26.06 17.09 16.50
CA GLN A 44 -25.35 15.83 16.79
C GLN A 44 -25.25 15.53 18.29
N PHE A 45 -25.06 16.55 19.13
CA PHE A 45 -25.04 16.36 20.57
C PHE A 45 -26.41 15.95 21.13
N LEU A 46 -27.48 16.61 20.72
CA LEU A 46 -28.85 16.28 21.12
C LEU A 46 -29.28 14.91 20.60
N ASP A 47 -28.92 14.59 19.35
CA ASP A 47 -29.10 13.27 18.76
C ASP A 47 -28.38 12.21 19.59
N SER A 48 -27.12 12.45 19.97
CA SER A 48 -26.36 11.52 20.82
C SER A 48 -27.01 11.29 22.18
N LEU A 49 -27.62 12.31 22.81
CA LEU A 49 -28.37 12.15 24.05
C LEU A 49 -29.62 11.29 23.86
N SER A 50 -30.44 11.62 22.86
CA SER A 50 -31.64 10.85 22.52
C SER A 50 -31.35 9.39 22.14
N GLN A 51 -30.12 9.10 21.72
CA GLN A 51 -29.71 7.77 21.31
C GLN A 51 -28.91 7.01 22.39
N ASN A 52 -28.42 7.72 23.43
CA ASN A 52 -27.72 7.16 24.58
C ASN A 52 -28.50 7.43 25.87
N SER A 53 -29.47 6.55 26.13
CA SER A 53 -30.19 6.44 27.40
C SER A 53 -31.20 7.55 27.74
N TYR A 54 -31.17 8.70 27.07
CA TYR A 54 -32.11 9.82 27.25
C TYR A 54 -33.09 9.94 26.08
N TYR A 55 -33.81 8.85 25.77
CA TYR A 55 -34.63 8.70 24.56
C TYR A 55 -35.74 9.73 24.34
N LEU A 56 -36.18 10.40 25.41
CA LEU A 56 -37.19 11.45 25.35
C LEU A 56 -36.58 12.87 25.38
N THR A 57 -35.31 13.02 25.02
CA THR A 57 -34.66 14.33 24.99
C THR A 57 -35.44 15.26 24.05
N GLU A 58 -35.83 16.43 24.55
CA GLU A 58 -36.65 17.38 23.83
C GLU A 58 -36.02 18.77 23.88
N VAL A 59 -36.01 19.47 22.75
CA VAL A 59 -35.66 20.90 22.73
C VAL A 59 -36.89 21.69 23.14
N THR A 60 -36.80 22.42 24.24
CA THR A 60 -37.92 23.14 24.84
C THR A 60 -38.01 24.58 24.38
N ASP A 61 -36.86 25.24 24.16
CA ASP A 61 -36.81 26.63 23.71
C ASP A 61 -35.52 26.93 22.94
N ILE A 62 -35.57 27.90 22.02
CA ILE A 62 -34.42 28.37 21.27
C ILE A 62 -34.42 29.89 21.28
N LYS A 63 -33.40 30.50 21.90
CA LYS A 63 -33.24 31.96 21.98
C LYS A 63 -32.05 32.42 21.16
N ALA A 64 -32.32 33.23 20.15
CA ALA A 64 -31.28 33.88 19.37
C ALA A 64 -30.89 35.22 20.03
N ASN A 65 -29.76 35.25 20.73
CA ASN A 65 -29.21 36.43 21.38
C ASN A 65 -28.10 37.03 20.50
N GLY A 66 -28.50 37.73 19.43
CA GLY A 66 -27.59 38.43 18.52
C GLY A 66 -26.61 37.49 17.81
N LYS A 67 -25.41 37.30 18.39
CA LYS A 67 -24.35 36.43 17.83
C LYS A 67 -24.43 34.99 18.30
N ASP A 68 -25.10 34.72 19.42
CA ASP A 68 -25.17 33.38 20.01
C ASP A 68 -26.60 32.84 19.96
N THR A 69 -26.73 31.52 19.84
CA THR A 69 -28.01 30.82 19.92
C THR A 69 -28.01 29.91 21.14
N GLU A 70 -28.88 30.20 22.09
CA GLU A 70 -29.12 29.36 23.26
C GLU A 70 -30.19 28.33 22.91
N ILE A 71 -29.88 27.05 23.11
CA ILE A 71 -30.80 25.93 22.88
C ILE A 71 -31.05 25.30 24.25
N TYR A 72 -32.28 25.45 24.73
CA TYR A 72 -32.74 24.86 25.98
C TYR A 72 -33.32 23.48 25.68
N PHE A 73 -32.85 22.47 26.40
CA PHE A 73 -33.30 21.10 26.20
C PHE A 73 -33.53 20.38 27.53
N ASP A 74 -34.48 19.47 27.54
CA ASP A 74 -34.82 18.58 28.65
C ASP A 74 -34.36 17.16 28.32
N LYS A 75 -33.43 16.61 29.09
CA LYS A 75 -32.95 15.23 28.92
C LYS A 75 -34.01 14.18 29.30
N LYS A 76 -35.05 14.54 30.06
CA LYS A 76 -36.01 13.63 30.70
C LYS A 76 -35.31 12.54 31.55
N LYS A 77 -36.00 11.42 31.82
CA LYS A 77 -35.49 10.29 32.61
C LYS A 77 -34.39 9.56 31.83
N ASN A 78 -33.33 9.17 32.52
CA ASN A 78 -32.36 8.22 32.00
C ASN A 78 -32.93 6.80 32.12
N TYR A 79 -33.19 6.16 30.98
CA TYR A 79 -33.76 4.81 30.94
C TYR A 79 -32.69 3.70 30.97
N ASN A 80 -31.42 4.01 30.69
CA ASN A 80 -30.26 3.10 30.61
C ASN A 80 -30.39 1.88 29.68
N LYS A 81 -31.59 1.56 29.21
CA LYS A 81 -31.94 0.40 28.38
C LYS A 81 -33.11 0.77 27.46
N ALA A 82 -33.16 0.15 26.29
CA ALA A 82 -34.31 0.15 25.40
C ALA A 82 -34.60 -1.28 24.95
N GLU A 83 -35.88 -1.62 24.84
CA GLU A 83 -36.34 -2.86 24.22
C GLU A 83 -36.44 -2.61 22.72
N VAL A 84 -35.62 -3.31 21.96
CA VAL A 84 -35.49 -3.16 20.52
C VAL A 84 -36.24 -4.29 19.85
N HIS A 85 -37.14 -3.91 18.96
CA HIS A 85 -37.80 -4.81 18.05
C HIS A 85 -37.18 -4.67 16.66
N ILE A 86 -36.91 -5.81 16.02
CA ILE A 86 -36.40 -5.89 14.66
C ILE A 86 -37.30 -6.78 13.79
N SER A 87 -37.25 -6.61 12.47
CA SER A 87 -38.02 -7.49 11.57
C SER A 87 -37.46 -8.92 11.56
N ASP A 88 -38.32 -9.91 11.28
CA ASP A 88 -37.93 -11.33 11.20
C ASP A 88 -36.76 -11.59 10.24
N SER A 89 -36.76 -10.89 9.11
CA SER A 89 -35.68 -10.99 8.12
C SER A 89 -34.34 -10.52 8.71
N LEU A 90 -34.37 -9.47 9.52
CA LEU A 90 -33.18 -8.91 10.15
C LEU A 90 -32.70 -9.82 11.30
N ALA A 91 -33.62 -10.31 12.12
CA ALA A 91 -33.35 -11.24 13.22
C ALA A 91 -32.60 -12.48 12.73
N LYS A 92 -33.10 -13.12 11.65
CA LYS A 92 -32.44 -14.27 11.02
C LYS A 92 -31.06 -13.93 10.45
N GLN A 93 -30.92 -12.76 9.81
CA GLN A 93 -29.64 -12.35 9.22
C GLN A 93 -28.55 -12.10 10.28
N LEU A 94 -28.94 -11.60 11.45
CA LEU A 94 -28.01 -11.24 12.53
C LEU A 94 -27.85 -12.34 13.58
N ASN A 95 -28.63 -13.42 13.48
CA ASN A 95 -28.74 -14.45 14.51
C ASN A 95 -29.09 -13.86 15.89
N LEU A 96 -30.06 -12.94 15.91
CA LEU A 96 -30.58 -12.29 17.11
C LEU A 96 -32.06 -12.66 17.31
N ALA A 97 -32.51 -12.59 18.55
CA ALA A 97 -33.95 -12.60 18.84
C ALA A 97 -34.63 -11.38 18.22
N GLN A 98 -35.91 -11.52 17.89
CA GLN A 98 -36.71 -10.44 17.31
C GLN A 98 -36.87 -9.27 18.28
N ASP A 99 -37.00 -9.59 19.57
CA ASP A 99 -37.06 -8.65 20.68
C ASP A 99 -35.86 -8.86 21.60
N PHE A 100 -35.13 -7.80 21.89
CA PHE A 100 -34.02 -7.85 22.83
C PHE A 100 -33.78 -6.49 23.49
N THR A 101 -33.09 -6.49 24.62
CA THR A 101 -32.75 -5.23 25.33
C THR A 101 -31.33 -4.79 24.97
N THR A 102 -31.15 -3.51 24.65
CA THR A 102 -29.83 -2.90 24.50
C THR A 102 -29.64 -1.75 25.48
N THR A 103 -28.42 -1.57 25.97
CA THR A 103 -28.02 -0.41 26.78
C THR A 103 -27.56 0.77 25.93
N ASN A 104 -27.13 0.51 24.68
CA ASN A 104 -26.62 1.52 23.78
C ASN A 104 -27.14 1.29 22.35
N LEU A 105 -28.11 2.10 21.96
CA LEU A 105 -28.76 1.99 20.66
C LEU A 105 -27.87 2.52 19.52
N ASP A 106 -26.99 3.47 19.79
CA ASP A 106 -26.01 3.97 18.81
C ASP A 106 -24.99 2.92 18.40
N SER A 107 -24.39 2.26 19.37
CA SER A 107 -23.42 1.19 19.14
C SER A 107 -24.04 0.06 18.33
N LEU A 108 -25.31 -0.28 18.61
CA LEU A 108 -26.08 -1.24 17.83
C LEU A 108 -26.25 -0.77 16.38
N LYS A 109 -26.75 0.46 16.16
CA LYS A 109 -26.90 1.02 14.80
C LYS A 109 -25.56 1.07 14.05
N GLN A 110 -24.46 1.45 14.70
CA GLN A 110 -23.13 1.48 14.11
C GLN A 110 -22.68 0.07 13.68
N LYS A 111 -22.87 -0.94 14.54
CA LYS A 111 -22.56 -2.33 14.21
C LYS A 111 -23.39 -2.84 13.03
N LEU A 112 -24.68 -2.53 13.02
CA LEU A 112 -25.57 -2.88 11.90
C LEU A 112 -25.15 -2.18 10.61
N ASN A 113 -24.84 -0.89 10.66
CA ASN A 113 -24.31 -0.14 9.53
C ASN A 113 -23.03 -0.78 9.00
N GLN A 114 -22.10 -1.17 9.86
CA GLN A 114 -20.87 -1.82 9.42
C GLN A 114 -21.15 -3.15 8.71
N ILE A 115 -22.06 -3.99 9.23
CA ILE A 115 -22.45 -5.25 8.57
C ILE A 115 -22.98 -5.02 7.16
N TYR A 116 -23.76 -3.96 6.94
CA TYR A 116 -24.28 -3.63 5.61
C TYR A 116 -23.23 -2.97 4.71
N ARG A 117 -22.34 -2.13 5.27
CA ARG A 117 -21.18 -1.58 4.54
C ARG A 117 -20.26 -2.70 4.04
N ASP A 118 -20.00 -3.72 4.87
CA ASP A 118 -19.20 -4.89 4.49
C ASP A 118 -19.86 -5.73 3.37
N LYS A 119 -21.17 -5.56 3.16
CA LYS A 119 -21.92 -6.17 2.05
C LYS A 119 -22.02 -5.28 0.81
N GLY A 120 -21.49 -4.06 0.86
CA GLY A 120 -21.47 -3.10 -0.26
C GLY A 120 -22.53 -2.01 -0.19
N PHE A 121 -23.32 -1.92 0.88
CA PHE A 121 -24.36 -0.89 1.01
C PHE A 121 -23.78 0.39 1.62
N ALA A 122 -23.10 1.20 0.81
CA ALA A 122 -22.36 2.37 1.30
C ALA A 122 -23.22 3.48 1.91
N PHE A 123 -24.50 3.58 1.51
CA PHE A 123 -25.42 4.65 1.92
C PHE A 123 -26.67 4.15 2.64
N ASN A 124 -26.60 2.96 3.25
CA ASN A 124 -27.74 2.46 4.03
C ASN A 124 -28.06 3.38 5.21
N ARG A 125 -29.34 3.46 5.59
CA ARG A 125 -29.81 4.26 6.72
C ARG A 125 -30.52 3.36 7.72
N ILE A 126 -30.25 3.57 9.00
CA ILE A 126 -30.94 2.88 10.09
C ILE A 126 -31.63 3.95 10.93
N LYS A 127 -32.95 3.87 10.97
CA LYS A 127 -33.80 4.76 11.76
C LYS A 127 -34.35 4.03 12.96
N THR A 128 -34.59 4.78 14.01
CA THR A 128 -35.23 4.30 15.22
C THR A 128 -36.60 4.94 15.32
N LYS A 129 -37.63 4.12 15.45
CA LYS A 129 -38.99 4.58 15.64
C LYS A 129 -39.43 4.20 17.04
N PHE A 130 -39.74 5.19 17.87
CA PHE A 130 -40.34 4.95 19.17
C PHE A 130 -41.75 4.35 18.99
N LYS A 131 -42.07 3.35 19.82
CA LYS A 131 -43.36 2.62 19.75
C LYS A 131 -44.22 2.91 20.97
N ASP A 132 -43.78 2.44 22.14
CA ASP A 132 -44.46 2.65 23.42
C ASP A 132 -43.49 2.36 24.60
N PHE A 133 -43.98 2.40 25.83
CA PHE A 133 -43.27 1.91 27.01
C PHE A 133 -43.78 0.52 27.43
N LYS A 134 -42.86 -0.36 27.83
CA LYS A 134 -43.19 -1.63 28.51
C LYS A 134 -42.40 -1.70 29.80
N ASN A 135 -43.11 -1.80 30.93
CA ASN A 135 -42.50 -1.81 32.27
C ASN A 135 -41.52 -0.64 32.51
N GLU A 136 -41.93 0.58 32.11
CA GLU A 136 -41.10 1.81 32.13
C GLU A 136 -39.86 1.81 31.22
N ILE A 137 -39.67 0.79 30.37
CA ILE A 137 -38.58 0.73 29.40
C ILE A 137 -39.11 1.16 28.03
N PRO A 138 -38.45 2.08 27.30
CA PRO A 138 -38.87 2.49 25.97
C PRO A 138 -38.70 1.34 24.98
N GLN A 139 -39.77 1.08 24.21
CA GLN A 139 -39.77 0.17 23.07
C GLN A 139 -39.54 0.92 21.77
N VAL A 140 -38.64 0.39 20.94
CA VAL A 140 -38.25 1.00 19.68
C VAL A 140 -38.16 -0.03 18.56
N ASP A 141 -38.64 0.33 17.38
CA ASP A 141 -38.45 -0.44 16.15
C ASP A 141 -37.23 0.11 15.39
N LEU A 142 -36.36 -0.77 14.89
CA LEU A 142 -35.30 -0.37 13.95
C LEU A 142 -35.73 -0.61 12.50
N GLU A 143 -35.84 0.47 11.75
CA GLU A 143 -36.14 0.45 10.33
C GLU A 143 -34.85 0.64 9.51
N ILE A 144 -34.56 -0.30 8.61
CA ILE A 144 -33.36 -0.27 7.78
C ILE A 144 -33.74 0.00 6.34
N SER A 145 -33.32 1.15 5.82
CA SER A 145 -33.42 1.49 4.40
C SER A 145 -32.09 1.18 3.72
N LEU A 146 -32.04 0.08 2.99
CA LEU A 146 -30.86 -0.29 2.21
C LEU A 146 -30.75 0.60 0.96
N SER A 147 -29.52 0.99 0.65
CA SER A 147 -29.20 1.64 -0.62
C SER A 147 -28.94 0.59 -1.70
N GLU A 148 -28.67 1.02 -2.92
CA GLU A 148 -28.12 0.12 -3.94
C GLU A 148 -26.74 -0.38 -3.51
N LYS A 149 -26.48 -1.67 -3.76
CA LYS A 149 -25.17 -2.27 -3.51
C LYS A 149 -24.15 -1.66 -4.46
N ARG A 150 -23.03 -1.19 -3.92
CA ARG A 150 -21.93 -0.61 -4.67
C ARG A 150 -20.82 -1.64 -4.91
N THR A 151 -20.27 -1.59 -6.12
CA THR A 151 -19.06 -2.30 -6.54
C THR A 151 -17.98 -1.31 -6.92
N ILE A 152 -16.73 -1.74 -6.95
CA ILE A 152 -15.63 -0.92 -7.48
C ILE A 152 -15.70 -0.98 -9.01
N ASP A 153 -16.05 0.14 -9.63
CA ASP A 153 -16.36 0.15 -11.06
C ASP A 153 -15.21 0.72 -11.91
N LYS A 154 -14.30 1.49 -11.29
CA LYS A 154 -13.18 2.10 -12.01
C LYS A 154 -12.08 2.58 -11.09
N PHE A 155 -10.83 2.48 -11.54
CA PHE A 155 -9.71 3.21 -10.97
C PHE A 155 -9.37 4.47 -11.78
N VAL A 156 -9.11 5.56 -11.08
CA VAL A 156 -8.70 6.85 -11.66
C VAL A 156 -7.34 7.24 -11.08
N LEU A 157 -6.30 7.19 -11.90
CA LEU A 157 -4.96 7.61 -11.49
C LEU A 157 -4.83 9.12 -11.55
N LYS A 158 -4.25 9.71 -10.50
CA LYS A 158 -3.94 11.14 -10.38
C LYS A 158 -2.45 11.35 -10.15
N ASP A 159 -2.00 12.54 -10.53
CA ASP A 159 -0.62 13.06 -10.44
C ASP A 159 0.41 12.31 -11.30
N TYR A 160 0.65 11.03 -11.06
CA TYR A 160 1.51 10.18 -11.88
C TYR A 160 0.70 9.14 -12.68
N THR A 161 0.44 9.45 -13.95
CA THR A 161 -0.37 8.60 -14.86
C THR A 161 0.46 7.79 -15.85
N LYS A 162 1.78 8.01 -15.92
CA LYS A 162 2.68 7.35 -16.89
C LYS A 162 3.06 5.91 -16.52
N VAL A 163 2.35 5.30 -15.59
CA VAL A 163 2.59 3.91 -15.16
C VAL A 163 2.37 2.92 -16.31
N PRO A 164 2.97 1.72 -16.27
CA PRO A 164 2.72 0.69 -17.27
C PRO A 164 1.22 0.37 -17.38
N LYS A 165 0.68 0.34 -18.60
CA LYS A 165 -0.74 0.00 -18.82
C LYS A 165 -1.11 -1.35 -18.23
N ARG A 166 -0.18 -2.31 -18.24
CA ARG A 166 -0.42 -3.63 -17.65
C ARG A 166 -0.62 -3.57 -16.14
N PHE A 167 0.10 -2.70 -15.44
CA PHE A 167 -0.09 -2.50 -14.01
C PHE A 167 -1.53 -2.07 -13.69
N VAL A 168 -2.09 -1.13 -14.46
CA VAL A 168 -3.50 -0.72 -14.31
C VAL A 168 -4.44 -1.89 -14.55
N LYS A 169 -4.23 -2.66 -15.62
CA LYS A 169 -5.04 -3.86 -15.89
C LYS A 169 -4.95 -4.90 -14.78
N ASN A 170 -3.78 -5.07 -14.14
CA ASN A 170 -3.65 -6.00 -13.02
C ASN A 170 -4.45 -5.51 -11.81
N LEU A 171 -4.46 -4.19 -11.53
CA LEU A 171 -5.33 -3.61 -10.51
C LEU A 171 -6.82 -3.85 -10.82
N ASP A 172 -7.20 -3.70 -12.09
CA ASP A 172 -8.57 -4.00 -12.53
C ASP A 172 -8.90 -5.48 -12.34
N GLU A 173 -8.03 -6.41 -12.76
CA GLU A 173 -8.21 -7.86 -12.56
C GLU A 173 -8.34 -8.22 -11.06
N ASP A 174 -7.59 -7.54 -10.20
CA ASP A 174 -7.57 -7.82 -8.76
C ASP A 174 -8.74 -7.20 -8.00
N PHE A 175 -9.36 -6.11 -8.45
CA PHE A 175 -10.32 -5.35 -7.63
C PHE A 175 -11.59 -4.88 -8.35
N LEU A 176 -11.62 -4.80 -9.67
CA LEU A 176 -12.80 -4.36 -10.41
C LEU A 176 -13.97 -5.31 -10.16
N HIS A 177 -15.19 -4.76 -10.08
CA HIS A 177 -16.44 -5.46 -9.78
C HIS A 177 -16.53 -6.14 -8.41
N LYS A 178 -15.48 -6.05 -7.56
CA LYS A 178 -15.58 -6.46 -6.17
C LYS A 178 -16.48 -5.53 -5.39
N THR A 179 -17.07 -6.04 -4.31
CA THR A 179 -17.89 -5.26 -3.38
C THR A 179 -17.10 -4.05 -2.89
N TYR A 180 -17.73 -2.88 -2.91
CA TYR A 180 -17.18 -1.69 -2.27
C TYR A 180 -17.33 -1.82 -0.75
N ASP A 181 -16.24 -2.17 -0.06
CA ASP A 181 -16.19 -2.32 1.38
C ASP A 181 -14.83 -1.85 1.94
N ASP A 182 -14.75 -1.63 3.25
CA ASP A 182 -13.52 -1.15 3.90
C ASP A 182 -12.36 -2.15 3.74
N LYS A 183 -12.66 -3.46 3.68
CA LYS A 183 -11.66 -4.53 3.55
C LYS A 183 -10.95 -4.49 2.20
N ASN A 184 -11.68 -4.27 1.10
CA ASN A 184 -11.12 -4.16 -0.23
C ASN A 184 -10.38 -2.84 -0.40
N LEU A 185 -10.89 -1.73 0.15
CA LEU A 185 -10.17 -0.45 0.16
C LEU A 185 -8.84 -0.54 0.90
N LEU A 186 -8.81 -1.20 2.05
CA LEU A 186 -7.58 -1.45 2.80
C LEU A 186 -6.61 -2.31 1.98
N LYS A 187 -7.07 -3.39 1.35
CA LYS A 187 -6.22 -4.22 0.48
C LYS A 187 -5.62 -3.43 -0.69
N ILE A 188 -6.40 -2.54 -1.32
CA ILE A 188 -5.90 -1.65 -2.39
C ILE A 188 -4.79 -0.76 -1.83
N ASN A 189 -5.04 -0.10 -0.69
CA ASN A 189 -4.05 0.75 -0.02
C ASN A 189 -2.76 -0.03 0.31
N SER A 190 -2.87 -1.16 1.01
CA SER A 190 -1.73 -1.98 1.42
C SER A 190 -0.96 -2.55 0.22
N SER A 191 -1.63 -2.86 -0.90
CA SER A 191 -0.95 -3.34 -2.12
C SER A 191 -0.06 -2.28 -2.78
N LEU A 192 -0.31 -0.99 -2.51
CA LEU A 192 0.42 0.14 -3.09
C LEU A 192 1.39 0.80 -2.11
N GLN A 193 1.18 0.67 -0.80
CA GLN A 193 1.92 1.37 0.26
C GLN A 193 3.44 1.13 0.21
N ASN A 194 3.88 -0.07 -0.18
CA ASN A 194 5.30 -0.42 -0.33
C ASN A 194 5.69 -0.84 -1.75
N HIS A 195 5.00 -0.29 -2.74
CA HIS A 195 5.33 -0.55 -4.13
C HIS A 195 6.77 -0.05 -4.46
N PRO A 196 7.60 -0.83 -5.19
CA PRO A 196 9.00 -0.49 -5.43
C PRO A 196 9.22 0.78 -6.26
N PHE A 197 8.23 1.17 -7.07
CA PHE A 197 8.32 2.28 -8.03
C PHE A 197 7.30 3.40 -7.79
N LEU A 198 6.35 3.20 -6.87
CA LEU A 198 5.24 4.12 -6.62
C LEU A 198 5.16 4.46 -5.14
N LEU A 199 4.69 5.66 -4.86
CA LEU A 199 4.23 6.09 -3.55
C LEU A 199 2.78 6.52 -3.68
N LEU A 200 1.98 6.19 -2.68
CA LEU A 200 0.62 6.67 -2.57
C LEU A 200 0.63 7.93 -1.69
N GLU A 201 0.38 9.11 -2.27
CA GLU A 201 0.47 10.38 -1.51
C GLU A 201 -0.68 10.53 -0.50
N ARG A 202 -1.82 9.89 -0.76
CA ARG A 202 -3.02 9.91 0.08
C ARG A 202 -3.74 8.58 -0.02
N PRO A 203 -4.41 8.11 1.04
CA PRO A 203 -5.24 6.90 0.97
C PRO A 203 -6.22 6.96 -0.20
N PRO A 204 -6.62 5.82 -0.78
CA PRO A 204 -7.55 5.79 -1.90
C PRO A 204 -8.83 6.55 -1.55
N GLN A 205 -9.27 7.44 -2.45
CA GLN A 205 -10.50 8.22 -2.26
C GLN A 205 -11.61 7.70 -3.16
N THR A 206 -12.84 7.74 -2.68
CA THR A 206 -13.99 7.23 -3.43
C THR A 206 -14.84 8.39 -3.94
N LEU A 207 -15.15 8.35 -5.24
CA LEU A 207 -16.20 9.17 -5.83
C LEU A 207 -17.40 8.28 -6.17
N PHE A 208 -18.53 8.55 -5.52
CA PHE A 208 -19.80 7.94 -5.88
C PHE A 208 -20.51 8.79 -6.92
N LYS A 209 -20.74 8.21 -8.09
CA LYS A 209 -21.66 8.72 -9.10
C LYS A 209 -23.01 8.02 -8.93
N ARG A 210 -23.99 8.46 -9.72
CA ARG A 210 -25.33 7.84 -9.71
C ARG A 210 -25.22 6.36 -10.05
N ASP A 211 -24.49 6.04 -11.11
CA ASP A 211 -24.34 4.74 -11.76
C ASP A 211 -23.05 3.99 -11.39
N SER A 212 -22.00 4.68 -10.92
CA SER A 212 -20.71 4.05 -10.69
C SER A 212 -19.99 4.51 -9.42
N THR A 213 -19.05 3.71 -8.93
CA THR A 213 -18.14 4.01 -7.83
C THR A 213 -16.71 4.01 -8.35
N GLU A 214 -16.09 5.18 -8.36
CA GLU A 214 -14.72 5.36 -8.86
C GLU A 214 -13.74 5.51 -7.70
N ILE A 215 -12.63 4.77 -7.74
CA ILE A 215 -11.55 4.85 -6.77
C ILE A 215 -10.41 5.69 -7.36
N TYR A 216 -10.09 6.79 -6.69
CA TYR A 216 -9.02 7.70 -7.04
C TYR A 216 -7.74 7.29 -6.32
N LEU A 217 -6.68 7.08 -7.10
CA LEU A 217 -5.35 6.76 -6.61
C LEU A 217 -4.41 7.92 -6.93
N PHE A 218 -3.93 8.59 -5.88
CA PHE A 218 -3.00 9.71 -5.97
C PHE A 218 -1.58 9.17 -5.93
N LEU A 219 -1.04 8.89 -7.12
CA LEU A 219 0.23 8.22 -7.27
C LEU A 219 1.36 9.23 -7.47
N LYS A 220 2.49 8.97 -6.84
CA LYS A 220 3.76 9.64 -7.11
C LYS A 220 4.80 8.61 -7.53
N LYS A 221 5.64 8.99 -8.49
CA LYS A 221 6.82 8.20 -8.84
C LYS A 221 7.80 8.17 -7.67
N LYS A 222 8.18 6.97 -7.22
CA LYS A 222 9.23 6.81 -6.21
C LYS A 222 10.59 7.11 -6.86
N ILE A 223 11.28 8.12 -6.37
CA ILE A 223 12.62 8.50 -6.85
C ILE A 223 13.64 7.82 -5.95
N ASN A 224 14.10 6.64 -6.34
CA ASN A 224 15.04 5.81 -5.59
C ASN A 224 16.20 5.31 -6.46
N SER A 225 16.56 6.11 -7.48
CA SER A 225 17.78 5.86 -8.26
C SER A 225 18.99 6.35 -7.47
N THR A 226 20.07 5.57 -7.46
CA THR A 226 21.32 5.90 -6.75
C THR A 226 22.50 5.88 -7.72
N PHE A 227 23.49 6.71 -7.45
CA PHE A 227 24.74 6.77 -8.19
C PHE A 227 25.85 7.14 -7.21
N ASP A 228 26.79 6.22 -7.03
CA ASP A 228 27.91 6.35 -6.11
C ASP A 228 29.18 5.89 -6.83
N GLY A 229 30.28 6.63 -6.70
CA GLY A 229 31.51 6.23 -7.34
C GLY A 229 32.73 6.99 -6.84
N ILE A 230 33.88 6.33 -6.94
CA ILE A 230 35.19 6.86 -6.60
C ILE A 230 36.13 6.48 -7.74
N ILE A 231 36.88 7.46 -8.25
CA ILE A 231 37.92 7.22 -9.25
C ILE A 231 39.25 7.62 -8.64
N GLY A 232 40.19 6.68 -8.62
CA GLY A 232 41.59 6.89 -8.29
C GLY A 232 42.44 6.77 -9.54
N PHE A 233 43.47 7.58 -9.62
CA PHE A 233 44.50 7.49 -10.66
C PHE A 233 45.84 7.24 -9.98
N GLY A 234 46.69 6.45 -10.63
CA GLY A 234 48.01 6.12 -10.12
C GLY A 234 48.87 5.42 -11.15
N ASN A 235 50.04 4.94 -10.74
CA ASN A 235 50.89 4.11 -11.58
C ASN A 235 50.84 2.67 -11.07
N ASP A 236 50.79 1.70 -11.99
CA ASP A 236 50.95 0.30 -11.62
C ASP A 236 52.43 -0.04 -11.28
N LYS A 237 52.67 -1.30 -10.89
CA LYS A 237 54.02 -1.83 -10.62
C LYS A 237 54.98 -1.72 -11.82
N THR A 238 54.48 -1.43 -13.02
CA THR A 238 55.26 -1.22 -14.25
C THR A 238 55.39 0.26 -14.64
N ASN A 239 55.06 1.19 -13.73
CA ASN A 239 55.04 2.63 -13.95
C ASN A 239 54.08 3.11 -15.07
N LYS A 240 53.09 2.29 -15.44
CA LYS A 240 52.07 2.70 -16.40
C LYS A 240 50.92 3.38 -15.67
N PHE A 241 50.41 4.46 -16.26
CA PHE A 241 49.23 5.13 -15.76
C PHE A 241 48.04 4.15 -15.72
N THR A 242 47.44 4.02 -14.54
CA THR A 242 46.26 3.19 -14.30
C THR A 242 45.16 3.99 -13.63
N LEU A 243 43.94 3.69 -14.06
CA LEU A 243 42.72 4.22 -13.49
C LEU A 243 42.01 3.10 -12.75
N ASN A 244 41.76 3.32 -11.47
CA ASN A 244 41.15 2.39 -10.53
C ASN A 244 39.94 3.06 -9.88
N GLY A 245 39.08 2.29 -9.25
CA GLY A 245 37.91 2.87 -8.59
C GLY A 245 36.71 1.96 -8.57
N THR A 246 35.60 2.54 -8.12
CA THR A 246 34.30 1.89 -8.05
C THR A 246 33.25 2.82 -8.63
N LEU A 247 32.27 2.23 -9.28
CA LEU A 247 31.07 2.89 -9.77
C LEU A 247 29.89 1.96 -9.49
N ASN A 248 28.89 2.45 -8.76
CA ASN A 248 27.66 1.77 -8.47
C ASN A 248 26.49 2.67 -8.86
N LEU A 249 25.75 2.25 -9.89
CA LEU A 249 24.64 2.97 -10.46
C LEU A 249 23.41 2.07 -10.39
N ASN A 250 22.33 2.55 -9.79
CA ASN A 250 21.06 1.83 -9.73
C ASN A 250 19.96 2.77 -10.20
N LEU A 251 19.52 2.60 -11.43
CA LEU A 251 18.50 3.42 -12.06
C LEU A 251 17.16 2.71 -11.98
N LYS A 252 16.16 3.39 -11.40
CA LYS A 252 14.83 2.84 -11.19
C LYS A 252 13.77 3.70 -11.87
N ASN A 253 13.00 3.05 -12.74
CA ASN A 253 11.81 3.57 -13.41
C ASN A 253 12.05 4.86 -14.21
N ILE A 254 13.24 5.09 -14.79
CA ILE A 254 13.53 6.27 -15.63
C ILE A 254 12.53 6.44 -16.78
N PHE A 255 12.23 5.38 -17.51
CA PHE A 255 11.37 5.34 -18.69
C PHE A 255 9.88 5.15 -18.35
N ASN A 256 9.52 5.10 -17.07
CA ASN A 256 8.15 4.87 -16.57
C ASN A 256 7.61 3.46 -16.87
N GLY A 257 8.49 2.51 -17.16
CA GLY A 257 8.16 1.10 -17.42
C GLY A 257 8.26 0.20 -16.19
N PHE A 258 8.54 0.76 -15.01
CA PHE A 258 8.96 0.01 -13.81
C PHE A 258 10.26 -0.77 -13.99
N GLU A 259 11.11 -0.34 -14.93
CA GLU A 259 12.40 -0.97 -15.18
C GLU A 259 13.43 -0.62 -14.09
N THR A 260 14.36 -1.54 -13.85
CA THR A 260 15.53 -1.34 -13.00
C THR A 260 16.78 -1.68 -13.80
N ILE A 261 17.76 -0.77 -13.81
CA ILE A 261 19.05 -0.95 -14.47
C ILE A 261 20.14 -0.73 -13.41
N GLY A 262 20.80 -1.80 -13.01
CA GLY A 262 21.95 -1.78 -12.11
C GLY A 262 23.24 -1.91 -12.91
N LEU A 263 24.22 -1.05 -12.64
CA LEU A 263 25.58 -1.16 -13.16
C LEU A 263 26.54 -1.03 -11.99
N TYR A 264 27.35 -2.06 -11.79
CA TYR A 264 28.44 -2.05 -10.82
C TYR A 264 29.75 -2.30 -11.56
N TRP A 265 30.72 -1.40 -11.39
CA TRP A 265 32.05 -1.55 -11.93
C TRP A 265 33.06 -1.29 -10.83
N GLN A 266 34.04 -2.17 -10.71
CA GLN A 266 35.17 -2.01 -9.81
C GLN A 266 36.45 -2.38 -10.55
N ARG A 267 37.50 -1.57 -10.37
CA ARG A 267 38.85 -1.89 -10.81
C ARG A 267 39.85 -1.62 -9.69
N ASN A 268 40.62 -2.65 -9.33
CA ASN A 268 41.65 -2.60 -8.32
C ASN A 268 43.02 -2.23 -8.95
N PRO A 269 43.96 -1.67 -8.17
CA PRO A 269 45.31 -1.36 -8.64
C PRO A 269 46.10 -2.53 -9.22
N ASP A 270 45.83 -3.75 -8.74
CA ASP A 270 46.48 -4.98 -9.22
C ASP A 270 45.89 -5.53 -10.54
N ASN A 271 45.07 -4.74 -11.25
CA ASN A 271 44.35 -5.07 -12.48
C ASN A 271 43.16 -6.03 -12.35
N GLY A 272 42.81 -6.46 -11.14
CA GLY A 272 41.52 -7.10 -10.88
C GLY A 272 40.35 -6.18 -11.25
N GLN A 273 39.38 -6.70 -11.98
CA GLN A 273 38.23 -5.93 -12.47
C GLN A 273 36.94 -6.74 -12.40
N THR A 274 35.87 -6.11 -11.92
CA THR A 274 34.52 -6.66 -11.92
C THR A 274 33.58 -5.67 -12.59
N PHE A 275 32.74 -6.16 -13.49
CA PHE A 275 31.66 -5.42 -14.10
C PHE A 275 30.39 -6.25 -14.03
N ASN A 276 29.34 -5.70 -13.43
CA ASN A 276 28.01 -6.30 -13.36
C ASN A 276 27.01 -5.34 -14.00
N LEU A 277 26.24 -5.83 -14.95
CA LEU A 277 25.05 -5.17 -15.48
C LEU A 277 23.85 -6.04 -15.12
N SER A 278 22.88 -5.49 -14.41
CA SER A 278 21.58 -6.11 -14.17
C SER A 278 20.50 -5.23 -14.78
N THR A 279 19.55 -5.85 -15.48
CA THR A 279 18.43 -5.15 -16.11
C THR A 279 17.17 -5.97 -15.89
N ASP A 280 16.17 -5.37 -15.27
CA ASP A 280 14.83 -5.93 -15.09
C ASP A 280 13.82 -4.99 -15.73
N ILE A 281 13.09 -5.48 -16.73
CA ILE A 281 12.05 -4.71 -17.44
C ILE A 281 10.76 -5.50 -17.30
N PRO A 282 9.91 -5.19 -16.30
CA PRO A 282 8.61 -5.81 -16.18
C PRO A 282 7.67 -5.30 -17.28
N TYR A 283 6.64 -6.09 -17.58
CA TYR A 283 5.57 -5.72 -18.52
C TYR A 283 6.02 -5.34 -19.94
N LEU A 284 6.99 -6.07 -20.48
CA LEU A 284 7.45 -5.96 -21.86
C LEU A 284 6.26 -6.04 -22.83
N PHE A 285 6.20 -5.11 -23.79
CA PHE A 285 5.09 -4.95 -24.74
C PHE A 285 3.70 -4.86 -24.10
N GLN A 286 3.60 -4.28 -22.89
CA GLN A 286 2.33 -4.13 -22.14
C GLN A 286 1.66 -5.46 -21.77
N SER A 287 2.43 -6.54 -21.72
CA SER A 287 1.95 -7.90 -21.39
C SER A 287 2.31 -8.28 -19.95
N LYS A 288 1.92 -9.50 -19.49
CA LYS A 288 2.41 -10.06 -18.21
C LYS A 288 3.87 -10.57 -18.29
N ILE A 289 4.52 -10.42 -19.44
CA ILE A 289 5.90 -10.89 -19.65
C ILE A 289 6.87 -9.80 -19.22
N GLY A 290 7.95 -10.16 -18.55
CA GLY A 290 9.10 -9.31 -18.25
C GLY A 290 10.39 -9.89 -18.82
N LEU A 291 11.40 -9.03 -18.95
CA LEU A 291 12.75 -9.39 -19.36
C LEU A 291 13.71 -9.16 -18.20
N ASN A 292 14.60 -10.11 -17.99
CA ASN A 292 15.72 -9.96 -17.07
C ASN A 292 17.03 -10.25 -17.82
N LEU A 293 18.06 -9.45 -17.61
CA LEU A 293 19.38 -9.65 -18.19
C LEU A 293 20.43 -9.37 -17.12
N ASN A 294 21.28 -10.37 -16.85
CA ASN A 294 22.46 -10.19 -16.01
C ASN A 294 23.71 -10.46 -16.83
N VAL A 295 24.67 -9.55 -16.78
CA VAL A 295 26.00 -9.73 -17.37
C VAL A 295 27.02 -9.49 -16.28
N ASN A 296 27.92 -10.45 -16.09
CA ASN A 296 29.07 -10.36 -15.21
C ASN A 296 30.33 -10.54 -16.06
N ILE A 297 31.25 -9.60 -15.95
CA ILE A 297 32.61 -9.71 -16.47
C ILE A 297 33.53 -9.62 -15.27
N TYR A 298 34.28 -10.68 -15.03
CA TYR A 298 35.21 -10.76 -13.93
C TYR A 298 36.59 -11.06 -14.47
N ARG A 299 37.59 -10.33 -14.00
CA ARG A 299 38.98 -10.53 -14.33
C ARG A 299 39.79 -10.55 -13.05
N GLN A 300 40.47 -11.65 -12.81
CA GLN A 300 41.44 -11.75 -11.73
C GLN A 300 42.81 -11.34 -12.27
N ASP A 301 43.20 -10.10 -12.01
CA ASP A 301 44.50 -9.53 -12.36
C ASP A 301 44.95 -9.85 -13.80
N SER A 302 45.94 -10.72 -13.96
CA SER A 302 46.40 -11.24 -15.26
C SER A 302 46.30 -12.75 -15.38
N THR A 303 45.60 -13.43 -14.46
CA THR A 303 45.55 -14.91 -14.43
C THR A 303 44.43 -15.46 -15.30
N PHE A 304 43.19 -15.00 -15.11
CA PHE A 304 42.05 -15.43 -15.92
C PHE A 304 40.96 -14.34 -16.00
N ALA A 305 40.08 -14.49 -16.98
CA ALA A 305 38.87 -13.69 -17.12
C ALA A 305 37.67 -14.56 -17.44
N THR A 306 36.53 -14.22 -16.84
CA THR A 306 35.24 -14.86 -17.03
C THR A 306 34.22 -13.85 -17.50
N VAL A 307 33.45 -14.21 -18.53
CA VAL A 307 32.29 -13.46 -19.00
C VAL A 307 31.07 -14.36 -18.88
N LYS A 308 30.07 -13.93 -18.11
CA LYS A 308 28.81 -14.62 -17.91
C LYS A 308 27.64 -13.72 -18.30
N ALA A 309 26.77 -14.20 -19.16
CA ALA A 309 25.52 -13.55 -19.55
C ALA A 309 24.35 -14.49 -19.24
N VAL A 310 23.32 -13.96 -18.59
CA VAL A 310 22.10 -14.68 -18.21
C VAL A 310 20.88 -13.87 -18.67
N PRO A 311 20.54 -13.88 -19.98
CA PRO A 311 19.25 -13.40 -20.45
C PRO A 311 18.12 -14.32 -19.96
N GLY A 312 16.97 -13.73 -19.65
CA GLY A 312 15.79 -14.45 -19.22
C GLY A 312 14.51 -13.68 -19.49
N PHE A 313 13.42 -14.45 -19.55
CA PHE A 313 12.06 -13.93 -19.63
C PHE A 313 11.23 -14.53 -18.52
N TYR A 314 10.24 -13.78 -18.05
CA TYR A 314 9.33 -14.26 -17.01
C TYR A 314 7.92 -13.82 -17.24
N TYR A 315 7.00 -14.53 -16.60
CA TYR A 315 5.57 -14.24 -16.60
C TYR A 315 5.11 -13.93 -15.18
N HIS A 316 4.39 -12.82 -15.03
CA HIS A 316 3.70 -12.48 -13.79
C HIS A 316 2.44 -13.34 -13.63
N ILE A 317 2.51 -14.37 -12.79
CA ILE A 317 1.34 -15.19 -12.42
C ILE A 317 0.34 -14.31 -11.65
N SER A 318 0.86 -13.52 -10.71
CA SER A 318 0.12 -12.50 -9.96
C SER A 318 1.05 -11.31 -9.66
N SER A 319 0.54 -10.31 -8.95
CA SER A 319 1.35 -9.19 -8.41
C SER A 319 2.50 -9.64 -7.50
N HIS A 320 2.43 -10.85 -6.94
CA HIS A 320 3.35 -11.39 -5.95
C HIS A 320 4.18 -12.58 -6.44
N GLN A 321 3.91 -13.09 -7.64
CA GLN A 321 4.49 -14.33 -8.15
C GLN A 321 4.98 -14.16 -9.58
N LYS A 322 6.23 -14.59 -9.81
CA LYS A 322 6.86 -14.63 -11.12
C LYS A 322 7.39 -16.04 -11.38
N ILE A 323 7.25 -16.51 -12.61
CA ILE A 323 7.92 -17.72 -13.10
C ILE A 323 8.65 -17.37 -14.38
N GLY A 324 9.85 -17.87 -14.57
CA GLY A 324 10.65 -17.51 -15.72
C GLY A 324 11.58 -18.60 -16.19
N VAL A 325 12.16 -18.32 -17.36
CA VAL A 325 13.18 -19.12 -18.02
C VAL A 325 14.40 -18.25 -18.23
N SER A 326 15.58 -18.83 -18.09
CA SER A 326 16.87 -18.16 -18.33
C SER A 326 17.75 -19.00 -19.23
N GLY A 327 18.58 -18.35 -20.04
CA GLY A 327 19.71 -18.98 -20.71
C GLY A 327 20.98 -18.55 -20.01
N THR A 328 21.83 -19.48 -19.59
CA THR A 328 23.15 -19.15 -19.03
C THR A 328 24.20 -19.35 -20.11
N PHE A 329 25.06 -18.35 -20.33
CA PHE A 329 26.22 -18.42 -21.21
C PHE A 329 27.42 -17.89 -20.46
N GLU A 330 28.45 -18.69 -20.29
CA GLU A 330 29.64 -18.36 -19.52
C GLU A 330 30.88 -18.84 -20.27
N THR A 331 31.90 -18.01 -20.35
CA THR A 331 33.19 -18.35 -20.95
C THR A 331 34.29 -17.88 -20.01
N SER A 332 35.25 -18.75 -19.75
CA SER A 332 36.42 -18.46 -18.94
C SER A 332 37.68 -18.76 -19.75
N ALA A 333 38.63 -17.83 -19.74
CA ALA A 333 39.91 -17.95 -20.42
C ALA A 333 41.06 -17.61 -19.47
N ILE A 334 42.10 -18.45 -19.47
CA ILE A 334 43.37 -18.22 -18.80
C ILE A 334 44.18 -17.24 -19.64
N LEU A 335 44.68 -16.21 -18.97
CA LEU A 335 45.49 -15.13 -19.56
C LEU A 335 46.98 -15.32 -19.30
N ASP A 336 47.35 -16.08 -18.25
CA ASP A 336 48.74 -16.41 -17.90
C ASP A 336 49.03 -17.90 -18.15
N SER A 337 49.94 -18.20 -19.08
CA SER A 337 50.37 -19.56 -19.40
C SER A 337 51.01 -20.32 -18.23
N LEU A 338 51.48 -19.62 -17.19
CA LEU A 338 52.07 -20.23 -16.00
C LEU A 338 51.01 -20.63 -14.96
N TYR A 339 49.76 -20.18 -15.11
CA TYR A 339 48.68 -20.49 -14.19
C TYR A 339 48.10 -21.89 -14.46
N THR A 340 48.30 -22.81 -13.51
CA THR A 340 47.83 -24.21 -13.59
C THR A 340 46.60 -24.51 -12.72
N GLY A 341 46.13 -23.52 -11.94
CA GLY A 341 45.02 -23.67 -11.00
C GLY A 341 43.63 -23.72 -11.65
N GLY A 342 43.54 -23.55 -12.97
CA GLY A 342 42.28 -23.57 -13.72
C GLY A 342 42.47 -24.08 -15.13
N LYS A 343 41.36 -24.17 -15.89
CA LYS A 343 41.33 -24.50 -17.31
C LYS A 343 40.33 -23.61 -18.03
N ASP A 344 40.57 -23.36 -19.31
CA ASP A 344 39.59 -22.71 -20.18
C ASP A 344 38.32 -23.56 -20.27
N TYR A 345 37.18 -22.89 -20.23
CA TYR A 345 35.90 -23.56 -20.42
C TYR A 345 34.82 -22.64 -20.98
N THR A 346 33.83 -23.28 -21.58
CA THR A 346 32.55 -22.67 -21.93
C THR A 346 31.45 -23.40 -21.18
N LYS A 347 30.49 -22.67 -20.65
CA LYS A 347 29.31 -23.23 -19.98
C LYS A 347 28.08 -22.61 -20.57
N GLN A 348 27.13 -23.45 -20.97
CA GLN A 348 25.86 -23.00 -21.50
C GLN A 348 24.71 -23.86 -21.02
N GLY A 349 23.52 -23.30 -20.89
CA GLY A 349 22.36 -24.08 -20.53
C GLY A 349 21.12 -23.25 -20.31
N VAL A 350 20.10 -23.91 -19.79
CA VAL A 350 18.78 -23.33 -19.56
C VAL A 350 18.38 -23.50 -18.10
N GLY A 351 17.76 -22.47 -17.56
CA GLY A 351 17.24 -22.44 -16.20
C GLY A 351 15.75 -22.19 -16.16
N LEU A 352 15.09 -22.77 -15.17
CA LEU A 352 13.75 -22.41 -14.73
C LEU A 352 13.86 -21.73 -13.38
N TRP A 353 13.11 -20.66 -13.19
CA TRP A 353 13.11 -19.97 -11.91
C TRP A 353 11.73 -19.50 -11.50
N TYR A 354 11.54 -19.39 -10.20
CA TYR A 354 10.32 -18.94 -9.57
C TYR A 354 10.65 -17.96 -8.44
N GLN A 355 9.85 -16.90 -8.33
CA GLN A 355 9.96 -15.91 -7.28
C GLN A 355 8.58 -15.62 -6.68
N PHE A 356 8.48 -15.70 -5.37
CA PHE A 356 7.35 -15.20 -4.59
C PHE A 356 7.80 -14.05 -3.70
N THR A 357 7.04 -12.96 -3.68
CA THR A 357 7.30 -11.82 -2.80
C THR A 357 6.00 -11.36 -2.18
N LYS A 358 5.93 -11.40 -0.85
CA LYS A 358 4.83 -10.84 -0.07
C LYS A 358 5.24 -9.46 0.44
N PRO A 359 4.51 -8.38 0.10
CA PRO A 359 4.82 -7.05 0.61
C PRO A 359 4.59 -7.00 2.12
N THR A 360 5.18 -5.99 2.73
CA THR A 360 5.01 -5.62 4.13
C THR A 360 4.33 -4.26 4.18
N GLU A 361 3.74 -3.88 5.31
CA GLU A 361 3.25 -2.51 5.58
C GLU A 361 4.30 -1.68 6.32
N ILE A 362 5.36 -2.32 6.81
CA ILE A 362 6.42 -1.72 7.63
C ILE A 362 7.46 -1.08 6.71
N GLU A 363 7.64 0.23 6.81
CA GLU A 363 8.48 1.01 5.87
C GLU A 363 9.96 0.59 5.82
N ILE A 364 10.52 0.08 6.93
CA ILE A 364 11.92 -0.36 7.00
C ILE A 364 12.17 -1.72 6.33
N PHE A 365 11.11 -2.49 6.05
CA PHE A 365 11.22 -3.79 5.42
C PHE A 365 10.88 -3.68 3.93
N GLN A 366 11.66 -4.34 3.08
CA GLN A 366 11.37 -4.38 1.65
C GLN A 366 10.20 -5.34 1.34
N TYR A 367 10.07 -6.42 2.11
CA TYR A 367 9.06 -7.45 1.97
C TYR A 367 8.81 -8.14 3.32
N GLN A 368 7.64 -8.74 3.47
CA GLN A 368 7.36 -9.65 4.57
C GLN A 368 7.99 -11.01 4.30
N THR A 369 7.87 -11.53 3.07
CA THR A 369 8.36 -12.85 2.67
C THR A 369 8.97 -12.77 1.28
N LEU A 370 10.12 -13.41 1.07
CA LEU A 370 10.75 -13.61 -0.24
C LEU A 370 11.11 -15.09 -0.39
N ILE A 371 10.73 -15.69 -1.51
CA ILE A 371 11.15 -17.05 -1.87
C ILE A 371 11.66 -16.99 -3.30
N ASN A 372 12.89 -17.44 -3.51
CA ASN A 372 13.52 -17.56 -4.82
C ASN A 372 13.94 -19.00 -5.04
N THR A 373 13.63 -19.55 -6.21
CA THR A 373 14.04 -20.89 -6.60
C THR A 373 14.54 -20.87 -8.02
N THR A 374 15.69 -21.48 -8.28
CA THR A 374 16.24 -21.70 -9.63
C THR A 374 16.66 -23.15 -9.78
N VAL A 375 16.46 -23.69 -10.98
CA VAL A 375 16.95 -25.00 -11.39
C VAL A 375 17.56 -24.84 -12.78
N ASP A 376 18.85 -25.09 -12.91
CA ASP A 376 19.62 -24.88 -14.12
C ASP A 376 20.19 -26.21 -14.64
N PHE A 377 19.93 -26.50 -15.92
CA PHE A 377 20.53 -27.60 -16.66
C PHE A 377 21.64 -27.04 -17.54
N LEU A 378 22.88 -27.24 -17.11
CA LEU A 378 24.07 -26.64 -17.72
C LEU A 378 24.96 -27.71 -18.34
N ARG A 379 25.69 -27.33 -19.37
CA ARG A 379 26.76 -28.12 -19.97
C ARG A 379 28.04 -27.31 -19.94
N ALA A 380 29.04 -27.80 -19.23
CA ALA A 380 30.39 -27.25 -19.21
C ALA A 380 31.28 -28.04 -20.17
N ASN A 381 31.92 -27.35 -21.11
CA ASN A 381 32.90 -27.90 -22.04
C ASN A 381 34.27 -27.30 -21.71
N TYR A 382 35.19 -28.15 -21.29
CA TYR A 382 36.61 -27.89 -21.21
C TYR A 382 37.28 -28.41 -22.49
N THR A 383 38.55 -28.05 -22.72
CA THR A 383 39.32 -28.49 -23.89
C THR A 383 39.27 -30.00 -24.13
N ASP A 384 39.32 -30.80 -23.05
CA ASP A 384 39.42 -32.26 -23.13
C ASP A 384 38.17 -33.00 -22.62
N GLN A 385 37.23 -32.31 -21.96
CA GLN A 385 36.16 -32.94 -21.19
C GLN A 385 34.84 -32.17 -21.27
N LYS A 386 33.72 -32.90 -21.20
CA LYS A 386 32.37 -32.33 -21.19
C LYS A 386 31.60 -32.86 -19.99
N PHE A 387 30.92 -31.97 -19.29
CA PHE A 387 30.14 -32.30 -18.10
C PHE A 387 28.73 -31.73 -18.24
N ASN A 388 27.72 -32.55 -17.96
CA ASN A 388 26.36 -32.05 -17.72
C ASN A 388 26.22 -31.79 -16.22
N GLN A 389 25.64 -30.66 -15.86
CA GLN A 389 25.48 -30.18 -14.49
C GLN A 389 24.00 -29.85 -14.28
N LEU A 390 23.44 -30.33 -13.17
CA LEU A 390 22.17 -29.86 -12.64
C LEU A 390 22.50 -29.01 -11.43
N GLN A 391 22.17 -27.73 -11.49
CA GLN A 391 22.32 -26.81 -10.37
C GLN A 391 20.95 -26.42 -9.84
N TYR A 392 20.83 -26.27 -8.52
CA TYR A 392 19.65 -25.64 -7.94
C TYR A 392 20.06 -24.58 -6.92
N TYR A 393 19.21 -23.57 -6.78
CA TYR A 393 19.30 -22.60 -5.71
C TYR A 393 17.92 -22.36 -5.14
N LEU A 394 17.83 -22.39 -3.81
CA LEU A 394 16.63 -22.06 -3.05
C LEU A 394 17.04 -21.05 -1.98
N SER A 395 16.36 -19.90 -1.96
CA SER A 395 16.46 -18.92 -0.89
C SER A 395 15.06 -18.61 -0.39
N ALA A 396 14.87 -18.61 0.92
CA ALA A 396 13.62 -18.24 1.56
C ALA A 396 13.91 -17.35 2.77
N GLU A 397 13.30 -16.18 2.77
CA GLU A 397 13.41 -15.19 3.83
C GLU A 397 12.01 -14.78 4.31
N ASN A 398 11.82 -14.69 5.63
CA ASN A 398 10.58 -14.21 6.20
C ASN A 398 10.81 -13.35 7.46
N ASN A 399 10.09 -12.22 7.51
CA ASN A 399 10.03 -11.32 8.64
C ASN A 399 8.79 -11.64 9.50
N PHE A 400 9.00 -12.27 10.65
CA PHE A 400 7.97 -12.61 11.62
C PHE A 400 7.77 -11.47 12.62
N HIS A 401 6.53 -11.01 12.78
CA HIS A 401 6.17 -10.11 13.87
C HIS A 401 6.01 -10.93 15.16
N LEU A 402 6.69 -10.51 16.23
CA LEU A 402 6.61 -11.18 17.53
C LEU A 402 5.60 -10.47 18.44
N SER A 403 5.92 -9.25 18.86
CA SER A 403 5.06 -8.39 19.70
C SER A 403 5.61 -6.96 19.71
N GLY A 404 4.73 -5.96 19.85
CA GLY A 404 5.12 -4.55 19.83
C GLY A 404 5.91 -4.20 18.57
N ASN A 405 7.10 -3.64 18.75
CA ASN A 405 8.03 -3.29 17.66
C ASN A 405 9.11 -4.36 17.41
N HIS A 406 8.94 -5.59 17.94
CA HIS A 406 9.92 -6.66 17.80
C HIS A 406 9.58 -7.57 16.61
N TYR A 407 10.60 -7.82 15.78
CA TYR A 407 10.54 -8.68 14.60
C TYR A 407 11.70 -9.66 14.61
N LEU A 408 11.46 -10.86 14.10
CA LEU A 408 12.47 -11.89 13.85
C LEU A 408 12.57 -12.13 12.35
N ASN A 409 13.75 -11.89 11.78
CA ASN A 409 14.07 -12.27 10.42
C ASN A 409 14.68 -13.66 10.41
N ILE A 410 14.16 -14.54 9.55
CA ILE A 410 14.74 -15.86 9.28
C ILE A 410 15.04 -15.92 7.78
N ASN A 411 16.30 -16.17 7.44
CA ASN A 411 16.78 -16.46 6.08
C ASN A 411 17.38 -17.88 6.05
N GLY A 412 17.01 -18.66 5.05
CA GLY A 412 17.63 -19.94 4.72
C GLY A 412 17.96 -20.02 3.25
N GLU A 413 19.17 -20.50 2.94
CA GLU A 413 19.66 -20.68 1.58
C GLU A 413 20.22 -22.09 1.40
N SER A 414 19.97 -22.68 0.22
CA SER A 414 20.48 -23.98 -0.19
C SER A 414 20.86 -23.93 -1.65
N ALA A 415 22.03 -24.44 -1.99
CA ALA A 415 22.53 -24.52 -3.36
C ALA A 415 23.24 -25.86 -3.57
N LEU A 416 23.19 -26.39 -4.81
CA LEU A 416 23.98 -27.53 -5.26
C LEU A 416 24.51 -27.29 -6.67
#